data_AF-A0A523RYF1-F1
#
_entry.id   AF-A0A523RYF1-F1
#
_cell.length_a   1.000
_cell.length_b   1.000
_cell.length_c   1.000
_cell.angle_alpha   90.00
_cell.angle_beta   90.00
_cell.angle_gamma   90.00
#
_symmetry.space_group_name_H-M   'P 1'
#
loop_
_entity.id
_entity.type
_entity.pdbx_description
1 polymer ?
#
loop_
_entity_poly.entity_id
_entity_poly.type
_entity_poly.pdbx_seq_one_letter_code
_entity_poly.pdbx_strand_id
1 'polypeptide(L)'
;MSFVTDEMRAFVKTVSRGMLATIDEVGYPHVTVKNGRLRKDGVLELWGVFGEMTVQNIKKNPNVCVTFADFEKAWGYRYKGKAKIHTSGDRFDKIKGNLDSFGWVLKELITIDVEGITLVSQEPSERNPRISSASDGLSSI
;
A
#
# COMPACT_ATOMS: atom_id res chain seq x y z
N MET A 1 -11.74 -18.25 -1.14
CA MET A 1 -10.36 -18.51 -0.67
C MET A 1 -9.58 -17.22 -0.81
N SER A 2 -8.91 -16.78 0.26
CA SER A 2 -8.03 -15.60 0.23
C SER A 2 -6.68 -16.01 -0.36
N PHE A 3 -6.16 -15.26 -1.32
CA PHE A 3 -4.83 -15.47 -1.92
C PHE A 3 -3.69 -14.88 -1.05
N VAL A 4 -4.00 -14.44 0.18
CA VAL A 4 -3.03 -13.91 1.14
C VAL A 4 -2.38 -15.03 1.93
N THR A 5 -1.05 -15.09 1.87
CA THR A 5 -0.24 -16.04 2.66
C THR A 5 0.18 -15.46 4.02
N ASP A 6 0.61 -16.33 4.92
CA ASP A 6 1.19 -15.93 6.21
C ASP A 6 2.48 -15.12 6.03
N GLU A 7 3.28 -15.46 5.00
CA GLU A 7 4.47 -14.73 4.59
C GLU A 7 4.16 -13.28 4.19
N MET A 8 3.16 -13.05 3.34
CA MET A 8 2.77 -11.69 2.92
C MET A 8 2.34 -10.84 4.11
N ARG A 9 1.60 -11.43 5.07
CA ARG A 9 1.19 -10.70 6.28
C ARG A 9 2.38 -10.39 7.18
N ALA A 10 3.30 -11.34 7.35
CA ALA A 10 4.52 -11.13 8.10
C ALA A 10 5.38 -10.03 7.45
N PHE A 11 5.53 -10.04 6.13
CA PHE A 11 6.25 -9.03 5.37
C PHE A 11 5.66 -7.62 5.58
N VAL A 12 4.35 -7.45 5.39
CA VAL A 12 3.68 -6.15 5.62
C VAL A 12 3.88 -5.67 7.05
N LYS A 13 3.82 -6.59 8.03
CA LYS A 13 4.07 -6.26 9.44
C LYS A 13 5.53 -5.80 9.67
N THR A 14 6.50 -6.46 9.04
CA THR A 14 7.93 -6.15 9.18
C THR A 14 8.29 -4.81 8.53
N VAL A 15 7.86 -4.57 7.29
CA VAL A 15 8.13 -3.31 6.58
C VAL A 15 7.33 -2.15 7.18
N SER A 16 6.15 -2.45 7.72
CA SER A 16 5.19 -1.59 8.43
C SER A 16 4.58 -0.43 7.64
N ARG A 17 5.31 0.13 6.67
CA ARG A 17 4.97 1.32 5.88
C ARG A 17 4.81 0.95 4.40
N GLY A 18 3.67 1.30 3.84
CA GLY A 18 3.36 1.13 2.41
C GLY A 18 3.19 2.47 1.71
N MET A 19 3.58 2.53 0.44
CA MET A 19 3.34 3.66 -0.46
C MET A 19 1.98 3.48 -1.14
N LEU A 20 0.97 4.22 -0.71
CA LEU A 20 -0.38 4.21 -1.26
C LEU A 20 -0.49 5.24 -2.39
N ALA A 21 -0.74 4.75 -3.59
CA ALA A 21 -1.09 5.53 -4.76
C ALA A 21 -2.62 5.64 -4.92
N THR A 22 -3.06 6.87 -5.15
CA THR A 22 -4.43 7.28 -5.49
C THR A 22 -4.36 8.15 -6.75
N ILE A 23 -5.51 8.45 -7.35
CA ILE A 23 -5.62 9.34 -8.51
C ILE A 23 -6.52 10.51 -8.11
N ASP A 24 -6.09 11.74 -8.39
CA ASP A 24 -6.92 12.92 -8.16
C ASP A 24 -8.04 13.08 -9.20
N GLU A 25 -8.78 14.18 -9.12
CA GLU A 25 -9.92 14.40 -10.02
C GLU A 25 -9.56 14.69 -11.48
N VAL A 26 -8.32 15.11 -11.76
CA VAL A 26 -7.83 15.39 -13.11
C VAL A 26 -6.98 14.26 -13.68
N GLY A 27 -6.84 13.15 -12.94
CA GLY A 27 -6.10 11.98 -13.36
C GLY A 27 -4.63 11.97 -12.93
N TYR A 28 -4.18 12.92 -12.10
CA TYR A 28 -2.79 12.96 -11.63
C TYR A 28 -2.57 11.93 -10.51
N PRO A 29 -1.47 11.15 -10.56
CA PRO A 29 -1.12 10.24 -9.48
C PRO A 29 -0.74 11.00 -8.20
N HIS A 30 -1.27 10.56 -7.07
CA HIS A 30 -0.94 11.07 -5.74
C HIS A 30 -0.50 9.92 -4.84
N VAL A 31 0.71 10.00 -4.28
CA VAL A 31 1.33 8.94 -3.47
C VAL A 31 1.59 9.42 -2.06
N THR A 32 1.23 8.60 -1.07
CA THR A 32 1.51 8.86 0.36
C THR A 32 2.04 7.62 1.04
N VAL A 33 2.75 7.79 2.16
CA VAL A 33 3.16 6.66 3.01
C VAL A 33 2.11 6.45 4.10
N LYS A 34 1.68 5.20 4.30
CA LYS A 34 0.74 4.81 5.35
C LYS A 34 1.28 3.62 6.13
N ASN A 35 1.09 3.63 7.44
CA ASN A 35 1.26 2.43 8.25
C ASN A 35 0.06 1.50 8.03
N GLY A 36 0.28 0.19 8.12
CA GLY A 36 -0.82 -0.74 7.91
C GLY A 36 -0.53 -2.19 8.28
N ARG A 37 -1.53 -3.04 8.02
CA ARG A 37 -1.43 -4.49 8.17
C ARG A 37 -2.33 -5.22 7.18
N LEU A 38 -1.89 -6.39 6.75
CA LEU A 38 -2.69 -7.30 5.94
C LEU A 38 -3.38 -8.34 6.83
N ARG A 39 -4.70 -8.50 6.67
CA ARG A 39 -5.49 -9.48 7.43
C ARG A 39 -5.52 -10.85 6.76
N LYS A 40 -5.89 -11.88 7.53
CA LYS A 40 -6.06 -13.26 7.03
C LYS A 40 -7.15 -13.37 5.96
N ASP A 41 -8.19 -12.55 6.06
CA ASP A 41 -9.32 -12.53 5.12
C ASP A 41 -9.06 -11.73 3.84
N GLY A 42 -7.84 -11.23 3.64
CA GLY A 42 -7.46 -10.51 2.42
C GLY A 42 -7.65 -9.00 2.48
N VAL A 43 -8.18 -8.46 3.58
CA VAL A 43 -8.36 -7.01 3.74
C VAL A 43 -7.05 -6.37 4.20
N LEU A 44 -6.58 -5.39 3.44
CA LEU A 44 -5.42 -4.56 3.80
C LEU A 44 -5.90 -3.30 4.53
N GLU A 45 -5.43 -3.10 5.75
CA GLU A 45 -5.78 -1.95 6.58
C GLU A 45 -4.64 -0.94 6.57
N LEU A 46 -4.94 0.31 6.23
CA LEU A 46 -4.02 1.45 6.27
C LEU A 46 -4.55 2.50 7.24
N TRP A 47 -3.68 3.00 8.12
CA TRP A 47 -4.06 3.94 9.18
C TRP A 47 -3.85 5.38 8.68
N GLY A 48 -4.93 6.14 8.57
CA GLY A 48 -4.89 7.54 8.22
C GLY A 48 -4.80 8.42 9.46
N VAL A 49 -3.57 8.78 9.80
CA VAL A 49 -3.28 9.81 10.81
C VAL A 49 -3.27 11.21 10.15
N PHE A 50 -2.80 11.27 8.89
CA PHE A 50 -2.74 12.47 8.05
C PHE A 50 -3.11 12.11 6.60
N GLY A 51 -3.80 12.99 5.86
CA GLY A 51 -3.96 12.85 4.40
C GLY A 51 -5.35 13.12 3.84
N GLU A 52 -5.85 14.35 3.96
CA GLU A 52 -7.16 14.76 3.42
C GLU A 52 -7.30 14.51 1.91
N MET A 53 -6.22 14.73 1.13
CA MET A 53 -6.22 14.49 -0.31
C MET A 53 -6.44 13.01 -0.67
N THR A 54 -5.78 12.09 0.04
CA THR A 54 -5.97 10.64 -0.16
C THR A 54 -7.44 10.24 0.03
N VAL A 55 -8.11 10.80 1.04
CA VAL A 55 -9.52 10.55 1.32
C VAL A 55 -10.41 11.06 0.21
N GLN A 56 -10.17 12.30 -0.22
CA GLN A 56 -10.92 12.93 -1.31
C GLN A 56 -10.78 12.11 -2.60
N ASN A 57 -9.56 11.68 -2.92
CA ASN A 57 -9.28 10.84 -4.07
C ASN A 57 -10.02 9.50 -3.99
N ILE A 58 -9.96 8.80 -2.84
CA ILE A 58 -10.66 7.51 -2.66
C ILE A 58 -12.18 7.66 -2.76
N LYS A 59 -12.75 8.76 -2.25
CA LYS A 59 -14.20 9.03 -2.35
C LYS A 59 -14.64 9.20 -3.81
N LYS A 60 -13.80 9.77 -4.67
CA LYS A 60 -14.07 9.95 -6.11
C LYS A 60 -13.75 8.69 -6.93
N ASN A 61 -12.65 8.03 -6.61
CA ASN A 61 -12.17 6.82 -7.27
C ASN A 61 -11.62 5.82 -6.23
N PRO A 62 -12.35 4.74 -5.93
CA PRO A 62 -11.94 3.79 -4.90
C PRO A 62 -10.79 2.88 -5.37
N ASN A 63 -10.41 2.90 -6.64
CA ASN A 63 -9.32 2.07 -7.15
C ASN A 63 -7.98 2.59 -6.64
N VAL A 64 -7.29 1.78 -5.86
CA VAL A 64 -6.01 2.13 -5.25
C VAL A 64 -4.96 1.07 -5.51
N CYS A 65 -3.71 1.49 -5.35
CA CYS A 65 -2.56 0.61 -5.39
C CYS A 65 -1.64 0.94 -4.22
N VAL A 66 -1.15 -0.07 -3.51
CA VAL A 66 -0.19 0.14 -2.41
C VAL A 66 0.96 -0.83 -2.52
N THR A 67 2.18 -0.33 -2.38
CA THR A 67 3.39 -1.14 -2.39
C THR A 67 4.06 -1.10 -1.02
N PHE A 68 4.30 -2.28 -0.46
CA PHE A 68 5.23 -2.46 0.65
C PHE A 68 6.53 -3.02 0.06
N ALA A 69 7.67 -2.39 0.37
CA ALA A 69 8.96 -2.78 -0.17
C ALA A 69 10.02 -2.82 0.92
N ASP A 70 10.86 -3.84 0.88
CA ASP A 70 12.15 -3.88 1.53
C ASP A 70 13.15 -3.20 0.58
N PHE A 71 13.57 -1.98 0.93
CA PHE A 71 14.47 -1.20 0.09
C PHE A 71 15.92 -1.71 0.14
N GLU A 72 16.32 -2.43 1.19
CA GLU A 72 17.65 -3.01 1.27
C GLU A 72 17.78 -4.21 0.33
N LYS A 73 16.75 -5.05 0.29
CA LYS A 73 16.70 -6.22 -0.59
C LYS A 73 16.07 -5.94 -1.95
N ALA A 74 15.62 -4.72 -2.19
CA ALA A 74 14.99 -4.25 -3.42
C ALA A 74 13.81 -5.12 -3.92
N TRP A 75 13.02 -5.69 -3.02
CA TRP A 75 11.81 -6.45 -3.35
C TRP A 75 10.63 -6.13 -2.43
N GLY A 76 9.43 -6.55 -2.81
CA GLY A 76 8.23 -6.45 -1.99
C GLY A 76 6.96 -6.84 -2.73
N TYR A 77 5.82 -6.42 -2.19
CA TYR A 77 4.51 -6.73 -2.76
C TYR A 77 3.72 -5.46 -3.07
N ARG A 78 3.10 -5.48 -4.25
CA ARG A 78 2.13 -4.48 -4.68
C ARG A 78 0.73 -5.07 -4.65
N TYR A 79 -0.16 -4.40 -3.93
CA TYR A 79 -1.55 -4.75 -3.76
C TYR A 79 -2.42 -3.77 -4.53
N LYS A 80 -3.33 -4.27 -5.37
CA LYS A 80 -4.36 -3.47 -6.05
C LYS A 80 -5.74 -3.88 -5.56
N GLY A 81 -6.64 -2.93 -5.45
CA GLY A 81 -8.02 -3.21 -5.05
C GLY A 81 -8.84 -1.96 -4.80
N LYS A 82 -9.96 -2.14 -4.10
CA LYS A 82 -10.92 -1.08 -3.82
C LYS A 82 -10.85 -0.63 -2.37
N ALA A 83 -10.62 0.66 -2.17
CA ALA A 83 -10.56 1.27 -0.85
C ALA A 83 -11.95 1.67 -0.33
N LYS A 84 -12.13 1.53 0.98
CA LYS A 84 -13.24 2.09 1.77
C LYS A 84 -12.65 2.86 2.94
N ILE A 85 -13.31 3.95 3.31
CA ILE A 85 -12.92 4.81 4.43
C ILE A 85 -13.88 4.57 5.58
N HIS A 86 -13.33 4.33 6.77
CA HIS A 86 -14.09 4.16 8.01
C HIS A 86 -13.64 5.23 8.99
N THR A 87 -14.59 5.93 9.59
CA THR A 87 -14.34 6.95 10.64
C THR A 87 -14.98 6.56 11.98
N SER A 88 -15.59 5.38 12.06
CA SER A 88 -16.25 4.83 13.25
C SER A 88 -16.43 3.31 13.12
N GLY A 89 -16.81 2.66 14.22
CA GLY A 89 -17.13 1.23 14.31
C GLY A 89 -16.05 0.42 15.01
N ASP A 90 -16.42 -0.78 15.50
CA ASP A 90 -15.59 -1.60 16.41
C ASP A 90 -14.13 -1.77 15.94
N ARG A 91 -13.94 -1.96 14.63
CA ARG A 91 -12.60 -2.15 14.07
C ARG A 91 -11.78 -0.84 14.06
N PHE A 92 -12.43 0.28 13.73
CA PHE A 92 -11.83 1.60 13.80
C PHE A 92 -11.47 1.95 15.25
N ASP A 93 -12.41 1.77 16.18
CA ASP A 93 -12.22 2.10 17.60
C ASP A 93 -11.10 1.28 18.23
N LYS A 94 -10.99 -0.01 17.87
CA LYS A 94 -9.89 -0.87 18.31
C LYS A 94 -8.53 -0.38 17.81
N ILE A 95 -8.42 0.08 16.56
CA ILE A 95 -7.16 0.63 16.04
C ILE A 95 -6.85 1.98 16.68
N LYS A 96 -7.87 2.83 16.84
CA LYS A 96 -7.72 4.13 17.50
C LYS A 96 -7.15 3.95 18.91
N GLY A 97 -7.74 3.08 19.74
CA GLY A 97 -7.22 2.82 21.08
C GLY A 97 -5.77 2.32 21.11
N ASN A 98 -5.37 1.48 20.14
CA ASN A 98 -3.99 1.04 20.01
C ASN A 98 -3.03 2.14 19.57
N LEU A 99 -3.48 3.13 18.78
CA LEU A 99 -2.66 4.24 18.33
C LEU A 99 -2.58 5.36 19.38
N ASP A 100 -3.66 5.58 20.13
CA ASP A 100 -3.72 6.55 21.22
C ASP A 100 -2.67 6.21 22.30
N SER A 101 -2.37 4.93 22.56
CA SER A 101 -1.29 4.53 23.47
C SER A 101 0.12 4.94 23.00
N PHE A 102 0.28 5.30 21.73
CA PHE A 102 1.51 5.86 21.15
C PHE A 102 1.42 7.38 20.91
N GLY A 103 0.34 8.03 21.36
CA GLY A 103 0.10 9.47 21.16
C GLY A 103 -0.33 9.83 19.73
N TRP A 104 -0.83 8.88 18.94
CA TRP A 104 -1.27 9.12 17.56
C TRP A 104 -2.79 9.09 17.46
N VAL A 105 -3.36 10.10 16.81
CA VAL A 105 -4.81 10.19 16.59
C VAL A 105 -5.18 9.57 15.24
N LEU A 106 -5.91 8.45 15.26
CA LEU A 106 -6.51 7.88 14.05
C LEU A 106 -7.67 8.77 13.58
N LYS A 107 -7.54 9.38 12.40
CA LYS A 107 -8.63 10.14 11.77
C LYS A 107 -9.54 9.24 10.95
N GLU A 108 -8.94 8.26 10.27
CA GLU A 108 -9.63 7.34 9.38
C GLU A 108 -8.90 5.99 9.29
N LEU A 109 -9.66 4.93 9.14
CA LEU A 109 -9.16 3.62 8.76
C LEU A 109 -9.51 3.41 7.28
N ILE A 110 -8.49 3.21 6.44
CA ILE A 110 -8.68 2.84 5.04
C ILE A 110 -8.57 1.31 4.97
N THR A 111 -9.61 0.64 4.48
CA THR A 111 -9.57 -0.79 4.17
C THR A 111 -9.53 -0.99 2.67
N ILE A 112 -8.68 -1.87 2.18
CA ILE A 112 -8.61 -2.24 0.77
C ILE A 112 -9.04 -3.70 0.65
N ASP A 113 -10.13 -3.92 -0.08
CA ASP A 113 -10.49 -5.24 -0.56
C ASP A 113 -9.52 -5.57 -1.71
N VAL A 114 -8.53 -6.41 -1.42
CA VAL A 114 -7.46 -6.71 -2.39
C VAL A 114 -8.04 -7.55 -3.52
N GLU A 115 -7.77 -7.15 -4.76
CA GLU A 115 -8.19 -7.83 -5.99
C GLU A 115 -7.00 -8.44 -6.74
N GLY A 116 -5.77 -7.98 -6.47
CA GLY A 116 -4.56 -8.57 -7.03
C GLY A 116 -3.29 -8.23 -6.24
N ILE A 117 -2.34 -9.17 -6.25
CA ILE A 117 -1.02 -9.02 -5.66
C ILE A 117 0.03 -9.28 -6.74
N THR A 118 1.08 -8.46 -6.78
CA THR A 118 2.24 -8.68 -7.64
C THR A 118 3.50 -8.58 -6.79
N LEU A 119 4.42 -9.54 -6.95
CA LEU A 119 5.79 -9.38 -6.48
C LEU A 119 6.45 -8.22 -7.26
N VAL A 120 7.12 -7.32 -6.57
CA VAL A 120 7.91 -6.25 -7.16
C VAL A 120 9.35 -6.50 -6.73
N SER A 121 10.28 -6.55 -7.67
CA SER A 121 11.67 -6.85 -7.41
C SER A 121 12.54 -6.13 -8.43
N GLN A 122 13.74 -5.75 -8.02
CA GLN A 122 14.78 -5.21 -8.89
C GLN A 122 15.94 -6.19 -9.08
N GLU A 123 15.81 -7.44 -8.62
CA GLU A 123 16.83 -8.45 -8.88
C GLU A 123 17.00 -8.67 -10.39
N PRO A 124 18.25 -8.73 -10.91
CA PRO A 124 18.51 -8.84 -12.34
C PRO A 124 17.83 -10.06 -13.02
N SER A 125 17.64 -11.14 -12.27
CA SER A 125 16.95 -12.37 -12.71
C SER A 125 15.46 -12.16 -13.02
N GLU A 126 14.86 -11.09 -12.52
CA GLU A 126 13.43 -10.78 -12.66
C GLU A 126 13.17 -9.51 -13.49
N ARG A 127 14.19 -9.00 -14.21
CA ARG A 127 14.02 -7.92 -15.20
C ARG A 127 12.89 -8.30 -16.15
N ASN A 128 11.83 -7.48 -16.15
CA ASN A 128 10.79 -7.53 -17.16
C ASN A 128 11.47 -7.56 -18.54
N PRO A 129 11.28 -8.60 -19.37
CA PRO A 129 11.98 -8.74 -20.65
C PRO A 129 11.68 -7.60 -21.64
N ARG A 130 10.77 -6.67 -21.29
CA ARG A 130 10.49 -5.44 -22.06
C ARG A 130 11.31 -4.21 -21.64
N ILE A 131 12.11 -4.28 -20.57
CA ILE A 131 13.00 -3.19 -20.15
C ILE A 131 14.43 -3.76 -20.07
N SER A 132 14.96 -4.16 -21.21
CA SER A 132 16.38 -4.52 -21.35
C SER A 132 17.04 -3.88 -22.58
N SER A 133 16.49 -2.78 -23.12
CA SER A 133 17.00 -2.17 -24.35
C SER A 133 17.25 -0.66 -24.26
N ALA A 134 17.52 -0.10 -23.08
CA ALA A 134 17.77 1.34 -22.95
C ALA A 134 18.99 1.74 -22.11
N SER A 135 19.88 0.81 -21.72
CA SER A 135 21.11 1.16 -20.99
C SER A 135 22.42 0.84 -21.72
N ASP A 136 22.40 0.28 -22.94
CA ASP A 136 23.62 -0.02 -23.70
C ASP A 136 24.18 1.19 -24.47
N GLY A 137 23.72 2.41 -24.15
CA GLY A 137 24.07 3.65 -24.88
C GLY A 137 24.78 4.74 -24.07
N LEU A 138 25.14 4.50 -22.82
CA LEU A 138 25.85 5.49 -21.97
C LEU A 138 27.15 4.91 -21.44
N SER A 139 28.05 4.58 -22.36
CA SER A 139 29.47 4.40 -22.07
C SER A 139 30.30 5.05 -23.17
N SER A 140 30.26 6.38 -23.23
CA SER A 140 31.33 7.23 -23.78
C SER A 140 30.88 8.70 -23.83
N ILE A 141 31.00 9.43 -22.71
CA ILE A 141 31.50 10.82 -22.64
C ILE A 141 32.22 10.95 -21.29
#